data_AF-A0A4S9QHN1-F1
#
_entry.id   AF-A0A4S9QHN1-F1
#
_cell.length_a   1.000
_cell.length_b   1.000
_cell.length_c   1.000
_cell.angle_alpha   90.00
_cell.angle_beta   90.00
_cell.angle_gamma   90.00
#
_symmetry.space_group_name_H-M   'P 1'
#
loop_
_entity.id
_entity.type
_entity.pdbx_description
1 polymer ?
#
loop_
_entity_poly.entity_id
_entity_poly.type
_entity_poly.pdbx_seq_one_letter_code
_entity_poly.pdbx_strand_id
1 'polypeptide(L)' 'MANPHDYNAIRNAISLYCIALDTKDWPLLEKVFTKDVFAQYPFNDEPILGVDALSKRIQQR' A
#
# COMPACT_ATOMS: atom_id res chain seq x y z
N MET A 1 -10.33 20.40 -12.23
CA MET A 1 -10.97 20.50 -10.90
C MET A 1 -10.82 19.15 -10.23
N ALA A 2 -10.38 19.10 -8.97
CA ALA A 2 -10.32 17.85 -8.21
C ALA A 2 -11.74 17.32 -7.97
N ASN A 3 -11.98 16.03 -8.22
CA ASN A 3 -13.29 15.43 -8.00
C ASN A 3 -13.50 15.25 -6.49
N PRO A 4 -14.62 15.73 -5.89
CA PRO A 4 -14.88 15.55 -4.46
C PRO A 4 -14.86 14.08 -3.99
N HIS A 5 -15.08 13.12 -4.89
CA HIS A 5 -14.94 11.70 -4.60
C HIS A 5 -13.48 11.25 -4.42
N ASP A 6 -12.52 11.92 -5.06
CA ASP A 6 -11.10 11.60 -4.97
C ASP A 6 -10.59 11.80 -3.53
N TYR A 7 -11.05 12.86 -2.86
CA TYR A 7 -10.71 13.11 -1.45
C TYR A 7 -11.07 11.92 -0.56
N ASN A 8 -12.31 11.42 -0.70
CA ASN A 8 -12.77 10.27 0.07
C ASN A 8 -12.04 8.98 -0.35
N ALA A 9 -11.76 8.79 -1.65
CA ALA A 9 -11.03 7.63 -2.14
C ALA A 9 -9.61 7.57 -1.58
N ILE A 10 -8.87 8.68 -1.60
CA ILE A 10 -7.52 8.77 -1.03
C ILE A 10 -7.54 8.49 0.47
N ARG A 11 -8.47 9.12 1.21
CA ARG A 11 -8.61 8.88 2.65
C ARG A 11 -8.86 7.39 2.94
N ASN A 12 -9.78 6.77 2.19
CA ASN A 12 -10.12 5.37 2.39
C ASN A 12 -8.95 4.43 2.04
N ALA A 13 -8.18 4.74 1.00
CA ALA A 13 -7.00 3.96 0.63
C ALA A 13 -5.92 3.99 1.74
N ILE A 14 -5.66 5.18 2.31
CA ILE A 14 -4.73 5.32 3.43
C ILE A 14 -5.24 4.58 4.67
N SER A 15 -6.52 4.73 5.01
CA SER A 15 -7.12 3.99 6.14
C SER A 15 -7.01 2.48 5.96
N LEU A 16 -7.29 1.97 4.75
CA LEU A 16 -7.20 0.54 4.46
C LEU A 16 -5.75 0.03 4.54
N TYR A 17 -4.78 0.81 4.09
CA TYR A 17 -3.36 0.52 4.26
C TYR A 17 -2.98 0.40 5.74
N CYS A 18 -3.36 1.37 6.57
CA CYS A 18 -3.11 1.30 8.02
C CYS A 18 -3.75 0.07 8.66
N ILE A 19 -5.01 -0.23 8.33
CA ILE A 19 -5.70 -1.43 8.81
C ILE A 19 -4.91 -2.69 8.42
N ALA A 20 -4.49 -2.81 7.16
CA ALA A 20 -3.73 -3.96 6.68
C ALA A 20 -2.42 -4.17 7.47
N LEU A 21 -1.72 -3.08 7.81
CA LEU A 21 -0.49 -3.13 8.60
C LEU A 21 -0.74 -3.48 10.07
N ASP A 22 -1.69 -2.80 10.71
CA ASP A 22 -1.95 -2.92 12.15
C ASP A 22 -2.54 -4.29 12.51
N THR A 23 -3.43 -4.83 11.66
CA THR A 23 -4.06 -6.15 11.88
C THR A 23 -3.28 -7.29 11.24
N LYS A 24 -2.24 -7.00 10.46
CA LYS A 24 -1.48 -7.98 9.67
C LYS A 24 -2.34 -8.74 8.64
N ASP A 25 -3.42 -8.13 8.15
CA ASP A 25 -4.27 -8.67 7.08
C ASP A 25 -3.69 -8.32 5.70
N TRP A 26 -2.64 -9.05 5.32
CA TRP A 26 -1.85 -8.79 4.11
C TRP A 26 -2.62 -8.85 2.78
N PRO A 27 -3.65 -9.70 2.60
CA PRO A 27 -4.51 -9.64 1.42
C PRO A 27 -5.14 -8.26 1.16
N LEU A 28 -5.31 -7.41 2.18
CA LEU A 28 -5.84 -6.06 1.98
C LEU A 28 -4.89 -5.15 1.19
N LEU A 29 -3.58 -5.44 1.16
CA LEU A 29 -2.61 -4.67 0.38
C LEU A 29 -2.89 -4.74 -1.12
N GLU A 30 -3.50 -5.83 -1.62
CA GLU A 30 -3.94 -5.96 -3.02
C GLU A 30 -5.09 -5.02 -3.40
N LYS A 31 -5.80 -4.48 -2.40
CA LYS A 31 -6.86 -3.47 -2.60
C LYS A 31 -6.32 -2.04 -2.50
N VAL A 32 -5.14 -1.86 -1.92
CA VAL A 32 -4.48 -0.55 -1.75
C VAL A 32 -3.57 -0.26 -2.93
N PHE A 33 -2.81 -1.25 -3.38
CA PHE A 33 -1.80 -1.11 -4.42
C PHE A 33 -2.23 -1.74 -5.74
N THR A 34 -1.75 -1.16 -6.84
CA THR A 34 -1.82 -1.81 -8.14
C THR A 34 -0.80 -2.95 -8.21
N LYS A 35 -1.02 -3.90 -9.14
CA LYS A 35 -0.12 -5.06 -9.30
C LYS A 35 1.31 -4.66 -9.64
N ASP A 36 1.47 -3.53 -10.33
CA ASP A 36 2.72 -2.95 -10.83
C ASP A 36 3.26 -1.82 -9.94
N VAL A 37 2.84 -1.77 -8.67
CA VAL A 37 3.31 -0.74 -7.73
C VAL A 37 4.83 -0.61 -7.72
N PHE A 38 5.30 0.63 -7.80
CA PHE A 38 6.66 1.03 -7.54
C PHE A 38 6.71 1.72 -6.17
N ALA A 39 7.38 1.13 -5.20
CA ALA A 39 7.42 1.65 -3.83
C ALA A 39 8.85 1.88 -3.35
N GLN A 40 9.19 3.14 -3.11
CA GLN A 40 10.43 3.53 -2.44
C GLN A 40 10.14 3.83 -0.97
N TYR A 41 10.73 3.06 -0.07
CA TYR A 41 10.64 3.33 1.36
C TYR A 41 12.02 3.75 1.90
N PRO A 42 12.10 4.61 2.93
CA PRO A 42 13.36 5.07 3.51
C PRO A 42 14.23 3.95 4.10
N PHE A 43 13.67 2.75 4.25
CA PHE A 43 14.31 1.59 4.85
C PHE A 43 14.77 0.56 3.82
N ASN A 44 14.62 0.84 2.53
CA ASN A 44 15.13 0.01 1.46
C ASN A 44 16.04 0.85 0.56
N ASP A 45 17.22 0.31 0.26
CA ASP A 45 18.15 0.93 -0.69
C ASP A 45 17.60 0.87 -2.13
N GLU A 46 16.88 -0.21 -2.45
CA GLU A 46 16.27 -0.42 -3.76
C GLU A 46 14.73 -0.32 -3.71
N PRO A 47 14.09 0.19 -4.78
CA PRO A 47 12.64 0.19 -4.90
C PRO A 47 12.04 -1.20 -4.86
N ILE A 48 10.87 -1.35 -4.24
CA ILE A 48 10.09 -2.58 -4.32
C ILE A 48 9.16 -2.52 -5.53
N LEU A 49 9.21 -3.55 -6.37
CA LEU A 49 8.39 -3.66 -7.57
C LEU A 49 7.35 -4.75 -7.40
N GLY A 50 6.08 -4.36 -7.54
CA GLY A 50 4.93 -5.25 -7.50
C GLY A 50 4.42 -5.55 -6.09
N VAL A 51 3.10 -5.80 -6.00
CA VAL A 51 2.40 -5.93 -4.71
C VAL A 51 2.83 -7.17 -3.92
N ASP A 52 3.20 -8.25 -4.61
CA ASP A 52 3.68 -9.48 -3.96
C ASP A 52 5.02 -9.27 -3.25
N ALA A 53 5.97 -8.59 -3.90
CA ALA A 53 7.26 -8.26 -3.32
C ALA A 53 7.11 -7.27 -2.17
N LEU A 54 6.22 -6.30 -2.32
CA LEU A 54 5.89 -5.32 -1.29
C LEU A 54 5.30 -5.97 -0.04
N SER A 55 4.30 -6.83 -0.20
CA SER A 55 3.66 -7.56 0.90
C SER A 55 4.68 -8.42 1.67
N LYS A 56 5.53 -9.18 0.96
CA LYS A 56 6.60 -9.99 1.58
C LYS A 56 7.61 -9.14 2.35
N ARG A 57 7.99 -7.98 1.81
CA ARG A 57 8.97 -7.09 2.48
C ARG A 57 8.38 -6.45 3.73
N ILE A 58 7.12 -6.03 3.69
CA ILE A 58 6.43 -5.44 4.84
C ILE A 58 6.29 -6.46 5.97
N GLN A 59 5.99 -7.72 5.65
CA GLN A 59 5.87 -8.80 6.64
C GLN A 59 7.16 -9.11 7.40
N GLN A 60 8.32 -8.76 6.84
CA GLN A 60 9.63 -9.00 7.44
C GLN A 60 10.07 -7.88 8.41
N ARG A 61 9.27 -6.81 8.54
CA ARG A 61 9.44 -5.77 9.57
C ARG A 61 8.69 -6.14 10.85
#